data_AF-A0A7C2XC01-F1
#
_entry.id   AF-A0A7C2XC01-F1
#
_cell.length_a   1.000
_cell.length_b   1.000
_cell.length_c   1.000
_cell.angle_alpha   90.00
_cell.angle_beta   90.00
_cell.angle_gamma   90.00
#
_symmetry.space_group_name_H-M   'P 1'
#
loop_
_entity.id
_entity.type
_entity.pdbx_description
1 polymer ?
#
loop_
_entity_poly.entity_id
_entity_poly.type
_entity_poly.pdbx_seq_one_letter_code
_entity_poly.pdbx_strand_id
1 'polypeptide(L)'
;MKRIMALLVVVLFACSVVLLIAADINTVHAAKIRIVSGKVTAIYPIFGSKGSLTISSNQKIYTIYTGVKTNFHPPRWPIVGDWVRVRYIIDREGYYRAYDIYID
;
A
#
# COMPACT_ATOMS: atom_id res chain seq x y z
N MET A 1 48.21 -29.79 0.55
CA MET A 1 47.48 -28.97 1.55
C MET A 1 47.07 -27.59 1.03
N LYS A 2 47.99 -26.74 0.52
CA LYS A 2 47.67 -25.38 0.02
C LYS A 2 46.57 -25.30 -1.07
N ARG A 3 46.52 -26.26 -2.00
CA ARG A 3 45.50 -26.31 -3.08
C ARG A 3 44.09 -26.68 -2.58
N ILE A 4 44.00 -27.44 -1.50
CA ILE A 4 42.72 -27.86 -0.89
C ILE A 4 42.10 -26.68 -0.13
N MET A 5 42.91 -25.89 0.57
CA MET A 5 42.44 -24.67 1.25
C MET A 5 41.96 -23.60 0.27
N ALA A 6 42.64 -23.43 -0.86
CA ALA A 6 42.21 -22.47 -1.90
C ALA A 6 40.84 -22.84 -2.50
N LEU A 7 40.60 -24.13 -2.77
CA LEU A 7 39.32 -24.61 -3.29
C LEU A 7 38.17 -24.37 -2.29
N LEU A 8 38.43 -24.59 -1.00
CA LEU A 8 37.43 -24.45 0.07
C LEU A 8 37.01 -22.98 0.27
N VAL A 9 37.94 -22.04 0.13
CA VAL A 9 37.65 -20.60 0.18
C VAL A 9 36.78 -20.16 -1.00
N VAL A 10 37.06 -20.65 -2.21
CA VAL A 10 36.26 -20.31 -3.41
C VAL A 10 34.83 -20.85 -3.30
N VAL A 11 34.66 -22.07 -2.79
CA VAL A 11 33.32 -22.66 -2.59
C VAL A 11 32.54 -21.89 -1.52
N LEU A 12 33.18 -21.51 -0.41
CA LEU A 12 32.53 -20.71 0.62
C LEU A 12 32.12 -19.32 0.12
N PHE A 13 32.96 -18.69 -0.71
CA PHE A 13 32.66 -17.39 -1.31
C PHE A 13 31.53 -17.48 -2.35
N ALA A 14 31.48 -18.55 -3.15
CA ALA A 14 30.38 -18.77 -4.09
C ALA A 14 29.04 -19.00 -3.34
N CYS A 15 29.05 -19.77 -2.26
CA CYS A 15 27.86 -20.00 -1.43
C CYS A 15 27.36 -18.70 -0.76
N SER A 16 28.25 -17.83 -0.29
CA SER A 16 27.82 -16.56 0.33
C SER A 16 27.19 -15.60 -0.68
N VAL A 17 27.69 -15.57 -1.92
CA VAL A 17 27.09 -14.75 -2.99
C VAL A 17 25.70 -15.25 -3.38
N VAL A 18 25.49 -16.58 -3.47
CA VAL A 18 24.17 -17.16 -3.77
C VAL A 18 23.16 -16.88 -2.65
N LEU A 19 23.59 -16.94 -1.39
CA LEU A 19 22.73 -16.62 -0.24
C LEU A 19 22.33 -15.14 -0.18
N LEU A 20 23.22 -14.22 -0.57
CA LEU A 20 22.88 -12.79 -0.67
C LEU A 20 21.81 -12.52 -1.73
N ILE A 21 21.90 -13.17 -2.90
CA ILE A 21 20.94 -12.99 -3.99
C ILE A 21 19.58 -13.60 -3.63
N ALA A 22 19.56 -14.75 -2.94
CA ALA A 22 18.33 -15.40 -2.51
C ALA A 22 17.56 -14.61 -1.43
N ALA A 23 18.25 -13.80 -0.62
CA ALA A 23 17.61 -12.96 0.39
C ALA A 23 16.80 -11.80 -0.21
N ASP A 24 17.19 -11.29 -1.37
CA ASP A 24 16.55 -10.12 -2.01
C ASP A 24 15.22 -10.49 -2.70
N ILE A 25 15.07 -11.75 -3.13
CA ILE A 25 13.92 -12.19 -3.95
C ILE A 25 12.63 -12.37 -3.11
N ASN A 26 12.71 -12.45 -1.78
CA ASN A 26 11.58 -12.86 -0.94
C ASN A 26 10.70 -11.73 -0.37
N THR A 27 10.84 -10.48 -0.79
CA THR A 27 10.01 -9.37 -0.26
C THR A 27 9.07 -8.74 -1.28
N VAL A 28 8.43 -9.54 -2.13
CA VAL A 28 7.22 -9.11 -2.83
C VAL A 28 6.02 -9.29 -1.90
N HIS A 29 5.87 -8.39 -0.93
CA HIS A 29 4.69 -8.32 -0.09
C HIS A 29 3.51 -7.86 -0.95
N ALA A 30 2.68 -8.80 -1.42
CA ALA A 30 1.48 -8.47 -2.17
C ALA A 30 0.57 -7.60 -1.29
N ALA A 31 0.24 -6.38 -1.75
CA ALA A 31 -0.58 -5.45 -0.99
C ALA A 31 -2.01 -5.99 -0.84
N LYS A 32 -2.39 -6.40 0.37
CA LYS A 32 -3.73 -6.92 0.67
C LYS A 32 -4.77 -5.79 0.63
N ILE A 33 -5.80 -5.95 -0.22
CA ILE A 33 -6.94 -5.03 -0.28
C ILE A 33 -7.77 -5.14 1.00
N ARG A 34 -8.13 -3.99 1.56
CA ARG A 34 -8.96 -3.83 2.76
C ARG A 34 -10.17 -2.96 2.44
N ILE A 35 -11.20 -3.06 3.27
CA ILE A 35 -12.45 -2.32 3.11
C ILE A 35 -12.74 -1.56 4.41
N VAL A 36 -13.13 -0.29 4.29
CA VAL A 36 -13.67 0.51 5.39
C VAL A 36 -14.96 1.16 4.93
N SER A 37 -15.97 1.20 5.81
CA SER A 37 -17.24 1.88 5.56
C SER A 37 -17.47 2.90 6.67
N GLY A 38 -17.84 4.12 6.33
CA GLY A 38 -18.08 5.14 7.34
C GLY A 38 -18.50 6.48 6.75
N LYS A 39 -18.63 7.48 7.62
CA LYS A 39 -19.07 8.82 7.25
C LYS A 39 -17.88 9.72 6.94
N VAL A 40 -17.93 10.46 5.84
CA VAL A 40 -16.91 11.44 5.47
C VAL A 40 -16.99 12.64 6.41
N THR A 41 -15.89 12.98 7.07
CA THR A 41 -15.81 14.09 8.03
C THR A 41 -14.97 15.27 7.52
N ALA A 42 -14.03 15.03 6.60
CA ALA A 42 -13.23 16.08 5.97
C ALA A 42 -12.74 15.63 4.59
N ILE A 43 -12.48 16.59 3.70
CA ILE A 43 -11.97 16.35 2.35
C ILE A 43 -10.90 17.39 2.05
N TYR A 44 -9.76 16.95 1.52
CA TYR A 44 -8.65 17.78 1.10
C TYR A 44 -8.33 17.47 -0.36
N PRO A 45 -9.06 18.07 -1.32
CA PRO A 45 -8.80 17.84 -2.74
C PRO A 45 -7.53 18.61 -3.16
N ILE A 46 -6.69 17.96 -3.95
CA ILE A 46 -5.56 18.57 -4.65
C ILE A 46 -5.91 18.57 -6.14
N PHE A 47 -5.63 19.66 -6.85
CA PHE A 47 -5.86 19.76 -8.29
C PHE A 47 -5.26 18.55 -9.02
N GLY A 48 -6.06 17.90 -9.90
CA GLY A 48 -5.62 16.74 -10.68
C GLY A 48 -5.90 15.35 -10.06
N SER A 49 -7.11 15.17 -9.49
CA SER A 49 -7.62 13.88 -8.98
C SER A 49 -6.80 13.23 -7.86
N LYS A 50 -5.95 14.01 -7.18
CA LYS A 50 -5.23 13.59 -5.98
C LYS A 50 -5.85 14.26 -4.78
N GLY A 51 -5.77 13.66 -3.61
CA GLY A 51 -6.24 14.29 -2.39
C GLY A 51 -6.36 13.31 -1.26
N SER A 52 -7.10 13.71 -0.23
CA SER A 52 -7.44 12.82 0.86
C SER A 52 -8.85 13.09 1.38
N LEU A 53 -9.40 12.08 2.03
CA LEU A 53 -10.68 12.11 2.70
C LEU A 53 -10.54 11.46 4.06
N THR A 54 -11.17 12.08 5.05
CA THR A 54 -11.22 11.58 6.42
C THR A 54 -12.56 10.90 6.63
N ILE A 55 -12.52 9.65 7.09
CA ILE A 55 -13.72 8.82 7.33
C ILE A 55 -13.77 8.46 8.81
N SER A 56 -14.93 8.66 9.43
CA SER A 56 -15.24 8.11 10.75
C SER A 56 -15.96 6.78 10.59
N SER A 57 -15.39 5.71 11.14
CA SER A 57 -15.91 4.35 11.11
C SER A 57 -15.69 3.69 12.47
N ASN A 58 -16.75 3.26 13.15
CA ASN A 58 -16.67 2.56 14.45
C ASN A 58 -15.74 3.26 15.46
N GLN A 59 -15.95 4.57 15.69
CA GLN A 59 -15.14 5.42 16.59
C GLN A 59 -13.66 5.58 16.18
N LYS A 60 -13.25 5.08 15.01
CA LYS A 60 -11.91 5.29 14.45
C LYS A 60 -11.97 6.27 13.30
N ILE A 61 -10.90 7.04 13.15
CA ILE A 61 -10.73 8.01 12.07
C ILE A 61 -9.70 7.47 11.09
N TYR A 62 -10.05 7.46 9.80
CA TYR A 62 -9.19 6.99 8.71
C TYR A 62 -8.93 8.14 7.76
N THR A 63 -7.66 8.42 7.47
CA THR A 63 -7.27 9.32 6.37
C THR A 63 -6.95 8.47 5.15
N ILE A 64 -7.83 8.51 4.16
CA ILE A 64 -7.71 7.78 2.91
C ILE A 64 -7.18 8.73 1.84
N TYR A 65 -6.12 8.34 1.17
CA TYR A 65 -5.52 9.07 0.06
C TYR A 65 -6.13 8.60 -1.26
N THR A 66 -6.54 9.54 -2.08
CA THR A 66 -7.01 9.31 -3.45
C THR A 66 -5.95 9.74 -4.44
N GLY A 67 -5.97 9.11 -5.60
CA GLY A 67 -5.11 9.46 -6.72
C GLY A 67 -5.82 9.28 -8.04
N VAL A 68 -5.07 9.51 -9.12
CA VAL A 68 -5.56 9.41 -10.50
C VAL A 68 -6.14 8.03 -10.87
N LYS A 69 -5.81 6.98 -10.10
CA LYS A 69 -6.31 5.62 -10.29
C LYS A 69 -7.50 5.26 -9.36
N THR A 70 -7.95 6.20 -8.54
CA THR A 70 -9.09 5.98 -7.64
C THR A 70 -10.38 6.15 -8.45
N ASN A 71 -11.19 5.10 -8.49
CA ASN A 71 -12.51 5.11 -9.12
C ASN A 71 -13.56 5.56 -8.10
N PHE A 72 -14.47 6.43 -8.54
CA PHE A 72 -15.59 6.90 -7.74
C PHE A 72 -16.90 6.36 -8.31
N HIS A 73 -17.78 5.88 -7.42
CA HIS A 73 -19.09 5.35 -7.77
C HIS A 73 -20.17 6.01 -6.88
N PRO A 74 -20.98 6.95 -7.41
CA PRO A 74 -20.95 7.53 -8.76
C PRO A 74 -19.67 8.36 -9.03
N PRO A 75 -19.37 8.70 -10.30
CA PRO A 75 -18.12 9.37 -10.72
C PRO A 75 -18.08 10.86 -10.31
N ARG A 76 -18.11 11.11 -9.01
CA ARG A 76 -17.97 12.42 -8.36
C ARG A 76 -17.11 12.29 -7.12
N TRP A 77 -16.60 13.41 -6.63
CA TRP A 77 -16.03 13.45 -5.30
C TRP A 77 -17.12 13.26 -4.23
N PRO A 78 -16.82 12.54 -3.13
CA PRO A 78 -17.66 12.57 -1.93
C PRO A 78 -17.78 13.99 -1.40
N ILE A 79 -18.83 14.26 -0.62
CA ILE A 79 -18.96 15.48 0.18
C ILE A 79 -18.91 15.14 1.67
N VAL A 80 -18.60 16.13 2.51
CA VAL A 80 -18.65 15.95 3.97
C VAL A 80 -20.07 15.57 4.37
N GLY A 81 -20.20 14.48 5.11
CA GLY A 81 -21.49 13.91 5.50
C GLY A 81 -21.90 12.67 4.71
N ASP A 82 -21.34 12.43 3.52
CA ASP A 82 -21.63 11.22 2.73
C ASP A 82 -21.24 9.96 3.50
N TRP A 83 -22.03 8.90 3.35
CA TRP A 83 -21.60 7.56 3.72
C TRP A 83 -20.82 6.96 2.56
N VAL A 84 -19.65 6.40 2.85
CA VAL A 84 -18.78 5.83 1.84
C VAL A 84 -18.28 4.46 2.25
N ARG A 85 -18.03 3.63 1.24
CA ARG A 85 -17.32 2.35 1.35
C ARG A 85 -16.09 2.42 0.47
N VAL A 86 -14.92 2.30 1.08
CA VAL A 86 -13.63 2.47 0.42
C VAL A 86 -12.89 1.14 0.39
N ARG A 87 -12.46 0.73 -0.81
CA ARG A 87 -11.47 -0.32 -1.00
C ARG A 87 -10.09 0.30 -1.09
N TYR A 88 -9.17 -0.10 -0.21
CA TYR A 88 -7.85 0.52 -0.10
C TYR A 88 -6.75 -0.50 0.19
N ILE A 89 -5.50 -0.11 -0.07
CA ILE A 89 -4.31 -0.82 0.42
C ILE A 89 -3.54 0.06 1.40
N ILE A 90 -2.68 -0.58 2.17
CA ILE A 90 -1.63 0.11 2.91
C ILE A 90 -0.37 0.02 2.05
N ASP A 91 0.17 1.16 1.65
CA ASP A 91 1.41 1.19 0.88
C ASP A 91 2.65 0.94 1.77
N ARG A 92 3.84 0.96 1.17
CA ARG A 92 5.11 0.72 1.88
C ARG A 92 5.43 1.80 2.92
N GLU A 93 4.87 2.99 2.78
CA GLU A 93 5.04 4.13 3.69
C GLU A 93 3.96 4.16 4.78
N GLY A 94 2.99 3.23 4.74
CA GLY A 94 1.90 3.13 5.70
C GLY A 94 0.66 3.93 5.32
N TYR A 95 0.62 4.58 4.15
CA TYR A 95 -0.53 5.36 3.69
C TYR A 95 -1.66 4.47 3.18
N TYR A 96 -2.89 4.88 3.49
CA TYR A 96 -4.09 4.18 3.06
C TYR A 96 -4.53 4.70 1.70
N ARG A 97 -4.20 4.00 0.61
CA ARG A 97 -4.49 4.43 -0.76
C ARG A 97 -5.74 3.76 -1.30
N ALA A 98 -6.71 4.58 -1.73
CA ALA A 98 -7.97 4.10 -2.28
C ALA A 98 -7.86 3.62 -3.73
N TYR A 99 -8.54 2.53 -4.03
CA TYR A 99 -8.81 2.02 -5.38
C TYR A 99 -10.23 2.36 -5.83
N ASP A 100 -11.22 2.00 -5.03
CA ASP A 100 -12.63 2.26 -5.33
C ASP A 100 -13.30 2.94 -4.14
N ILE A 101 -14.10 3.94 -4.41
CA ILE A 101 -14.92 4.65 -3.42
C ILE A 101 -16.37 4.60 -3.88
N TYR A 102 -17.19 3.88 -3.13
CA TYR A 102 -18.64 3.83 -3.32
C TYR A 102 -19.26 4.85 -2.37
N ILE A 103 -20.09 5.73 -2.91
CA ILE A 103 -20.77 6.80 -2.19
C ILE A 103 -22.25 6.43 -2.16
N ASP A 104 -22.78 6.22 -0.96
CA ASP A 104 -24.17 5.81 -0.70
C ASP A 104 -25.05 7.05 -0.43
#